data_AF-A0A8J2MEW3-F1
#
_entry.id   AF-A0A8J2MEW3-F1
#
_cell.length_a   1.000
_cell.length_b   1.000
_cell.length_c   1.000
_cell.angle_alpha   90.00
_cell.angle_beta   90.00
_cell.angle_gamma   90.00
#
_symmetry.space_group_name_H-M   'P 1'
#
loop_
_entity.id
_entity.type
_entity.pdbx_description
1 polymer ?
#
loop_
_entity_poly.entity_id
_entity_poly.type
_entity_poly.pdbx_seq_one_letter_code
_entity_poly.pdbx_strand_id
1 'polypeptide(L)'
;YDERLQSIVIPLHALINSSFSDIQIAALKILKLITKDMFKIQNKRNEENDVGDEKLPSNHQKHLPVPFTRILDDTTINSCTLPPKLLIWDAFISSLNQFEPLERVAYCSAMSPYIDQIMPHLFGLLPDPHLFKLQTYYNGGLKQQVMNFFAGANTFVGVNDIIKEGYWNEVRSLLPRYSFRLFYNTCAILPAIVRQWYIKLPRAAATICRSFVTKSITPVIWKTECDQFSSRKMPNKLKVRLLRGARQIVAEYDLEDSTMTLTIEYPVDYPLSVPLIEDERTIVSRETRRKWLLQLTMFLTHQNGSIVDAVLMWAGNIEKHMDGAEDCTICMMTVHSRTYQLPRVRCKQCRKRFHSDCLYKWFDSSNQSTCPLCRASFR
;
A
#
# COMPACT_ATOMS: atom_id res chain seq x y z
N TYR A 1 1.76 19.87 -23.35
CA TYR A 1 3.06 19.20 -23.32
C TYR A 1 4.05 19.96 -24.20
N ASP A 2 5.36 19.73 -24.08
CA ASP A 2 6.34 20.26 -25.03
C ASP A 2 6.20 19.57 -26.40
N GLU A 3 6.84 20.11 -27.44
CA GLU A 3 6.72 19.57 -28.81
C GLU A 3 7.11 18.09 -28.88
N ARG A 4 8.18 17.72 -28.17
CA ARG A 4 8.68 16.34 -28.13
C ARG A 4 7.64 15.38 -27.54
N LEU A 5 7.06 15.66 -26.38
CA LEU A 5 6.06 14.77 -25.78
C LEU A 5 4.74 14.79 -26.58
N GLN A 6 4.34 15.91 -27.18
CA GLN A 6 3.18 15.94 -28.08
C GLN A 6 3.37 15.04 -29.30
N SER A 7 4.57 15.04 -29.90
CA SER A 7 4.91 14.19 -31.05
C SER A 7 4.79 12.69 -30.75
N ILE A 8 4.88 12.30 -29.47
CA ILE A 8 4.70 10.91 -29.02
C ILE A 8 3.24 10.63 -28.64
N VAL A 9 2.62 11.53 -27.87
CA VAL A 9 1.26 11.35 -27.33
C VAL A 9 0.20 11.25 -28.42
N ILE A 10 0.32 12.05 -29.49
CA ILE A 10 -0.69 12.10 -30.56
C ILE A 10 -0.77 10.75 -31.31
N PRO A 11 0.33 10.20 -31.87
CA PRO A 11 0.31 8.88 -32.48
C PRO A 11 -0.11 7.78 -31.50
N LEU A 12 0.28 7.89 -30.24
CA LEU A 12 0.01 6.87 -29.23
C LEU A 12 -1.48 6.63 -29.01
N HIS A 13 -2.31 7.68 -29.10
CA HIS A 13 -3.77 7.53 -29.02
C HIS A 13 -4.32 6.60 -30.11
N ALA A 14 -3.83 6.72 -31.35
CA ALA A 14 -4.24 5.84 -32.44
C ALA A 14 -3.75 4.40 -32.23
N LEU A 15 -2.51 4.22 -31.77
CA LEU A 15 -1.93 2.90 -31.53
C LEU A 15 -2.62 2.14 -30.40
N ILE A 16 -3.02 2.84 -29.33
CA ILE A 16 -3.78 2.25 -28.21
C ILE A 16 -5.16 1.76 -28.66
N ASN A 17 -5.80 2.47 -29.59
CA ASN A 17 -7.11 2.12 -30.15
C ASN A 17 -7.01 1.19 -31.37
N SER A 18 -5.82 0.65 -31.67
CA SER A 18 -5.65 -0.30 -32.77
C SER A 18 -6.48 -1.58 -32.56
N SER A 19 -6.96 -2.17 -33.65
CA SER A 19 -7.60 -3.50 -33.66
C SER A 19 -6.62 -4.64 -33.37
N PHE A 20 -5.31 -4.38 -33.46
CA PHE A 20 -4.25 -5.38 -33.36
C PHE A 20 -3.58 -5.34 -31.98
N SER A 21 -3.65 -6.45 -31.23
CA SER A 21 -3.17 -6.52 -29.84
C SER A 21 -1.66 -6.32 -29.68
N ASP A 22 -0.86 -6.69 -30.66
CA ASP A 22 0.59 -6.48 -30.68
C ASP A 22 0.96 -4.99 -30.82
N ILE A 23 0.28 -4.25 -31.69
CA ILE A 23 0.38 -2.79 -31.79
C ILE A 23 0.00 -2.15 -30.45
N GLN A 24 -1.10 -2.62 -29.84
CA GLN A 24 -1.53 -2.15 -28.53
C GLN A 24 -0.49 -2.42 -27.42
N ILE A 25 0.16 -3.59 -27.45
CA ILE A 25 1.22 -3.95 -26.50
C ILE A 25 2.49 -3.10 -26.70
N ALA A 26 2.86 -2.83 -27.95
CA ALA A 26 3.96 -1.91 -28.25
C ALA A 26 3.65 -0.49 -27.77
N ALA A 27 2.42 -0.01 -28.02
CA ALA A 27 1.91 1.26 -27.54
C ALA A 27 1.98 1.36 -26.01
N LEU A 28 1.54 0.31 -25.30
CA LEU A 28 1.61 0.26 -23.84
C LEU A 28 3.03 0.41 -23.29
N LYS A 29 4.06 -0.13 -23.96
CA LYS A 29 5.46 0.05 -23.54
C LYS A 29 5.86 1.52 -23.62
N ILE A 30 5.52 2.20 -24.70
CA ILE A 30 5.77 3.65 -24.86
C ILE A 30 4.98 4.41 -23.79
N LEU A 31 3.70 4.09 -23.62
CA LEU A 31 2.82 4.72 -22.63
C LEU A 31 3.41 4.66 -21.21
N LYS A 32 3.90 3.49 -20.79
CA LYS A 32 4.53 3.31 -19.46
C LYS A 32 5.74 4.22 -19.24
N LEU A 33 6.54 4.47 -20.27
CA LEU A 33 7.73 5.33 -20.17
C LEU A 33 7.37 6.80 -20.00
N ILE A 34 6.32 7.27 -20.69
CA ILE A 34 5.94 8.70 -20.68
C ILE A 34 4.89 9.05 -19.62
N THR A 35 4.27 8.06 -18.97
CA THR A 35 3.16 8.27 -18.03
C THR A 35 3.53 9.22 -16.88
N LYS A 36 4.69 9.01 -16.24
CA LYS A 36 5.15 9.86 -15.14
C LYS A 36 5.24 11.33 -15.55
N ASP A 37 5.86 11.59 -16.70
CA ASP A 37 6.08 12.95 -17.19
C ASP A 37 4.77 13.63 -17.55
N MET A 38 3.82 12.88 -18.15
CA MET A 38 2.47 13.37 -18.40
C MET A 38 1.75 13.80 -17.12
N PHE A 39 1.82 13.00 -16.05
CA PHE A 39 1.23 13.34 -14.75
C PHE A 39 1.89 14.58 -14.12
N LYS A 40 3.23 14.65 -14.11
CA LYS A 40 3.97 15.78 -13.56
C LYS A 40 3.66 17.08 -14.30
N ILE A 41 3.67 17.07 -15.63
CA ILE A 41 3.38 18.26 -16.44
C ILE A 41 1.94 18.72 -16.24
N GLN A 42 0.98 17.79 -16.20
CA GLN A 42 -0.43 18.12 -16.00
C GLN A 42 -0.66 18.83 -14.65
N ASN A 43 -0.03 18.34 -13.59
CA ASN A 43 -0.29 18.85 -12.24
C ASN A 43 0.56 20.08 -11.89
N LYS A 44 1.75 20.23 -12.47
CA LYS A 44 2.53 21.48 -12.35
C LYS A 44 1.79 22.68 -12.93
N ARG A 45 1.18 22.52 -14.11
CA ARG A 45 0.37 23.58 -14.75
C ARG A 45 -0.82 24.00 -13.90
N ASN A 46 -1.44 23.05 -13.20
CA ASN A 46 -2.59 23.35 -12.36
C ASN A 46 -2.18 24.05 -11.07
N GLU A 47 -1.05 23.67 -10.46
CA GLU A 47 -0.49 24.34 -9.30
C GLU A 47 -0.10 25.80 -9.60
N GLU A 48 0.46 26.09 -10.79
CA GLU A 48 0.77 27.46 -11.24
C GLU A 48 -0.49 28.33 -11.44
N ASN A 49 -1.63 27.72 -11.81
CA ASN A 49 -2.90 28.42 -11.99
C ASN A 49 -3.65 28.70 -10.67
N ASP A 50 -3.34 27.95 -9.60
CA ASP A 50 -4.03 28.01 -8.29
C ASP A 50 -3.44 29.06 -7.34
N VAL A 51 -2.25 29.60 -7.65
CA VAL A 51 -1.56 30.63 -6.84
C VAL A 51 -2.32 31.98 -6.80
N GLY A 52 -3.38 32.14 -7.61
CA GLY A 52 -4.20 33.35 -7.68
C GLY A 52 -5.30 33.48 -6.62
N ASP A 53 -5.66 32.40 -5.91
CA ASP A 53 -6.74 32.41 -4.91
C ASP A 53 -6.20 32.03 -3.51
N GLU A 54 -6.13 33.00 -2.60
CA GLU A 54 -5.77 32.81 -1.19
C GLU A 54 -6.86 32.04 -0.40
N LYS A 55 -7.10 30.77 -0.74
CA LYS A 55 -7.89 29.86 0.09
C LYS A 55 -7.04 28.71 0.60
N LEU A 56 -7.28 28.38 1.88
CA LEU A 56 -6.62 27.32 2.67
C LEU A 56 -6.31 26.07 1.84
N PRO A 57 -5.21 25.33 2.15
CA PRO A 57 -4.74 24.22 1.34
C PRO A 57 -5.86 23.19 1.17
N SER A 58 -6.53 23.26 0.02
CA SER A 58 -7.49 22.27 -0.37
C SER A 58 -6.71 20.96 -0.53
N ASN A 59 -7.37 19.86 -0.17
CA ASN A 59 -6.87 18.51 -0.43
C ASN A 59 -6.26 18.50 -1.84
N HIS A 60 -4.94 18.35 -2.01
CA HIS A 60 -4.25 18.59 -3.29
C HIS A 60 -4.74 17.57 -4.33
N GLN A 61 -5.85 17.89 -4.99
CA GLN A 61 -6.52 17.00 -5.90
C GLN A 61 -5.67 16.94 -7.16
N LYS A 62 -5.06 15.78 -7.38
CA LYS A 62 -4.27 15.56 -8.58
C LYS A 62 -5.18 15.21 -9.75
N HIS A 63 -4.81 15.67 -10.93
CA HIS A 63 -5.54 15.51 -12.18
C HIS A 63 -4.87 14.44 -13.05
N LEU A 64 -5.69 13.67 -13.76
CA LEU A 64 -5.21 12.72 -14.75
C LEU A 64 -4.73 13.47 -16.01
N PRO A 65 -3.73 12.95 -16.74
CA PRO A 65 -3.34 13.47 -18.04
C PRO A 65 -4.54 13.52 -19.00
N VAL A 66 -4.65 14.59 -19.80
CA VAL A 66 -5.72 14.72 -20.81
C VAL A 66 -5.84 13.48 -21.72
N PRO A 67 -4.74 12.87 -22.22
CA PRO A 67 -4.83 11.64 -23.01
C PRO A 67 -5.45 10.46 -22.26
N PHE A 68 -5.24 10.37 -20.94
CA PHE A 68 -5.86 9.33 -20.11
C PHE A 68 -7.36 9.56 -20.01
N THR A 69 -7.79 10.79 -19.66
CA THR A 69 -9.21 11.12 -19.55
C THR A 69 -9.95 10.86 -20.86
N ARG A 70 -9.39 11.27 -22.00
CA ARG A 70 -10.00 11.02 -23.32
C ARG A 70 -10.30 9.54 -23.59
N ILE A 71 -9.38 8.65 -23.23
CA ILE A 71 -9.53 7.21 -23.46
C ILE A 71 -10.45 6.57 -22.41
N LEU A 72 -10.38 7.04 -21.16
CA LEU A 72 -11.18 6.51 -20.06
C LEU A 72 -12.65 6.93 -20.15
N ASP A 73 -12.91 8.17 -20.58
CA ASP A 73 -14.24 8.74 -20.79
C ASP A 73 -14.88 8.31 -22.11
N ASP A 74 -14.09 7.70 -23.02
CA ASP A 74 -14.61 7.17 -24.28
C ASP A 74 -15.63 6.05 -24.00
N THR A 75 -16.84 6.23 -24.54
CA THR A 75 -17.95 5.29 -24.42
C THR A 75 -18.15 4.47 -25.69
N THR A 76 -17.36 4.72 -26.74
CA THR A 76 -17.43 3.96 -27.98
C THR A 76 -17.01 2.51 -27.75
N ILE A 77 -17.80 1.58 -28.28
CA ILE A 77 -17.49 0.15 -28.22
C ILE A 77 -16.43 -0.13 -29.27
N ASN A 78 -15.16 -0.04 -28.88
CA ASN A 78 -14.05 -0.42 -29.74
C ASN A 78 -13.91 -1.95 -29.78
N SER A 79 -13.84 -2.54 -30.97
CA SER A 79 -13.65 -3.98 -31.20
C SER A 79 -12.22 -4.45 -30.90
N CYS A 80 -11.49 -3.73 -30.03
CA CYS A 80 -10.12 -4.06 -29.67
C CYS A 80 -10.06 -5.35 -28.86
N THR A 81 -9.08 -6.20 -29.16
CA THR A 81 -8.83 -7.43 -28.40
C THR A 81 -8.43 -7.11 -26.94
N LEU A 82 -7.62 -6.06 -26.75
CA LEU A 82 -7.34 -5.47 -25.43
C LEU A 82 -8.07 -4.13 -25.31
N PRO A 83 -8.99 -3.97 -24.34
CA PRO A 83 -9.66 -2.69 -24.16
C PRO A 83 -8.65 -1.57 -23.83
N PRO A 84 -8.67 -0.42 -24.53
CA PRO A 84 -7.78 0.73 -24.29
C PRO A 84 -7.68 1.15 -22.81
N LYS A 85 -8.80 1.09 -22.09
CA LYS A 85 -8.89 1.42 -20.66
C LYS A 85 -7.98 0.52 -19.78
N LEU A 86 -7.79 -0.75 -20.15
CA LEU A 86 -6.86 -1.65 -19.44
C LEU A 86 -5.40 -1.22 -19.65
N LEU A 87 -5.05 -0.74 -20.84
CA LEU A 87 -3.69 -0.27 -21.15
C LEU A 87 -3.37 1.01 -20.37
N ILE A 88 -4.33 1.93 -20.27
CA ILE A 88 -4.23 3.13 -19.43
C ILE A 88 -4.07 2.75 -17.96
N TRP A 89 -4.88 1.80 -17.47
CA TRP A 89 -4.80 1.32 -16.09
C TRP A 89 -3.45 0.67 -15.78
N ASP A 90 -2.92 -0.16 -16.68
CA ASP A 90 -1.60 -0.79 -16.50
C ASP A 90 -0.47 0.24 -16.52
N ALA A 91 -0.53 1.20 -17.44
CA ALA A 91 0.46 2.29 -17.47
C ALA A 91 0.42 3.14 -16.19
N PHE A 92 -0.77 3.45 -15.70
CA PHE A 92 -0.97 4.12 -14.43
C PHE A 92 -0.34 3.36 -13.27
N ILE A 93 -0.74 2.10 -13.05
CA ILE A 93 -0.23 1.25 -11.96
C ILE A 93 1.31 1.13 -12.03
N SER A 94 1.85 0.90 -13.23
CA SER A 94 3.29 0.74 -13.45
C SER A 94 4.09 2.01 -13.13
N SER A 95 3.44 3.18 -13.14
CA SER A 95 4.07 4.48 -12.84
C SER A 95 3.99 4.87 -11.37
N LEU A 96 3.11 4.24 -10.57
CA LEU A 96 2.82 4.68 -9.20
C LEU A 96 4.05 4.68 -8.29
N ASN A 97 4.92 3.68 -8.43
CA ASN A 97 6.15 3.59 -7.64
C ASN A 97 7.15 4.75 -7.90
N GLN A 98 6.94 5.54 -8.95
CA GLN A 98 7.81 6.65 -9.34
C GLN A 98 7.37 8.00 -8.74
N PHE A 99 6.27 8.03 -7.97
CA PHE A 99 5.76 9.19 -7.24
C PHE A 99 5.97 9.05 -5.73
N GLU A 100 5.90 10.16 -5.01
CA GLU A 100 5.95 10.17 -3.54
C GLU A 100 4.66 9.58 -2.94
N PRO A 101 4.70 8.96 -1.74
CA PRO A 101 3.54 8.28 -1.15
C PRO A 101 2.27 9.14 -1.05
N LEU A 102 2.40 10.41 -0.64
CA LEU A 102 1.26 11.33 -0.53
C LEU A 102 0.66 11.66 -1.90
N GLU A 103 1.49 11.83 -2.93
CA GLU A 103 1.03 12.07 -4.30
C GLU A 103 0.30 10.85 -4.86
N ARG A 104 0.79 9.64 -4.58
CA ARG A 104 0.14 8.38 -5.01
C ARG A 104 -1.31 8.34 -4.56
N VAL A 105 -1.60 8.68 -3.30
CA VAL A 105 -2.96 8.68 -2.76
C VAL A 105 -3.87 9.61 -3.56
N ALA A 106 -3.40 10.82 -3.86
CA ALA A 106 -4.16 11.79 -4.65
C ALA A 106 -4.41 11.31 -6.09
N TYR A 107 -3.39 10.75 -6.76
CA TYR A 107 -3.55 10.17 -8.10
C TYR A 107 -4.49 8.94 -8.10
N CYS A 108 -4.42 8.10 -7.07
CA CYS A 108 -5.33 6.97 -6.89
C CYS A 108 -6.78 7.44 -6.74
N SER A 109 -7.00 8.52 -5.96
CA SER A 109 -8.31 9.15 -5.81
C SER A 109 -8.87 9.61 -7.16
N ALA A 110 -8.04 10.20 -8.02
CA ALA A 110 -8.43 10.66 -9.35
C ALA A 110 -8.81 9.51 -10.30
N MET A 111 -8.16 8.34 -10.15
CA MET A 111 -8.42 7.18 -11.00
C MET A 111 -9.57 6.28 -10.49
N SER A 112 -9.91 6.37 -9.20
CA SER A 112 -10.93 5.54 -8.55
C SER A 112 -12.28 5.48 -9.30
N PRO A 113 -12.83 6.59 -9.86
CA PRO A 113 -14.11 6.56 -10.58
C PRO A 113 -14.16 5.61 -11.78
N TYR A 114 -13.01 5.27 -12.37
CA TYR A 114 -12.94 4.43 -13.57
C TYR A 114 -12.87 2.93 -13.27
N ILE A 115 -12.72 2.53 -12.00
CA ILE A 115 -12.55 1.13 -11.61
C ILE A 115 -13.73 0.26 -12.05
N ASP A 116 -14.94 0.81 -11.97
CA ASP A 116 -16.19 0.13 -12.31
C ASP A 116 -16.25 -0.20 -13.82
N GLN A 117 -15.56 0.58 -14.66
CA GLN A 117 -15.44 0.34 -16.10
C GLN A 117 -14.29 -0.61 -16.43
N ILE A 118 -13.20 -0.56 -15.67
CA ILE A 118 -11.96 -1.32 -15.92
C ILE A 118 -12.11 -2.80 -15.52
N MET A 119 -12.70 -3.06 -14.35
CA MET A 119 -12.76 -4.42 -13.79
C MET A 119 -13.54 -5.40 -14.67
N PRO A 120 -14.72 -5.10 -15.24
CA PRO A 120 -15.43 -6.04 -16.11
C PRO A 120 -14.60 -6.49 -17.32
N HIS A 121 -13.89 -5.56 -17.96
CA HIS A 121 -12.97 -5.87 -19.06
C HIS A 121 -11.83 -6.78 -18.64
N LEU A 122 -11.27 -6.53 -17.45
CA LEU A 122 -10.20 -7.34 -16.89
C LEU A 122 -10.67 -8.77 -16.59
N PHE A 123 -11.84 -8.91 -15.95
CA PHE A 123 -12.44 -10.21 -15.63
C PHE A 123 -12.87 -10.98 -16.88
N GLY A 124 -13.32 -10.30 -17.95
CA GLY A 124 -13.62 -10.94 -19.22
C GLY A 124 -12.40 -11.58 -19.90
N LEU A 125 -11.20 -11.11 -19.58
CA LEU A 125 -9.93 -11.68 -20.06
C LEU A 125 -9.31 -12.68 -19.07
N LEU A 126 -9.84 -12.82 -17.85
CA LEU A 126 -9.33 -13.82 -16.91
C LEU A 126 -9.78 -15.21 -17.36
N PRO A 127 -8.94 -16.24 -17.18
CA PRO A 127 -9.39 -17.61 -17.41
C PRO A 127 -10.51 -17.92 -16.42
N ASP A 128 -11.59 -18.55 -16.91
CA ASP A 128 -12.76 -18.91 -16.10
C ASP A 128 -12.34 -19.57 -14.77
N PRO A 129 -12.85 -19.14 -13.60
CA PRO A 129 -12.61 -19.82 -12.34
C PRO A 129 -13.01 -21.32 -12.36
N HIS A 130 -13.87 -21.75 -13.29
CA HIS A 130 -14.16 -23.15 -13.61
C HIS A 130 -13.17 -23.79 -14.60
N LEU A 131 -12.43 -23.03 -15.43
CA LEU A 131 -11.34 -23.56 -16.27
C LEU A 131 -10.13 -23.99 -15.42
N PHE A 132 -9.91 -23.35 -14.27
CA PHE A 132 -8.99 -23.87 -13.26
C PHE A 132 -9.41 -25.25 -12.72
N LYS A 133 -10.70 -25.63 -12.83
CA LYS A 133 -11.16 -27.01 -12.54
C LYS A 133 -11.02 -27.97 -13.73
N LEU A 134 -11.09 -27.49 -14.97
CA LEU A 134 -10.93 -28.36 -16.16
C LEU A 134 -9.46 -28.73 -16.44
N GLN A 135 -8.50 -27.88 -16.07
CA GLN A 135 -7.08 -28.27 -16.06
C GLN A 135 -6.70 -29.15 -14.86
N THR A 136 -7.51 -29.22 -13.80
CA THR A 136 -7.25 -30.10 -12.64
C THR A 136 -7.58 -31.57 -12.86
N TYR A 137 -8.13 -31.95 -14.02
CA TYR A 137 -8.33 -33.36 -14.35
C TYR A 137 -7.08 -34.05 -14.93
N TYR A 138 -6.03 -33.28 -15.27
CA TYR A 138 -4.75 -33.81 -15.70
C TYR A 138 -3.59 -33.18 -14.93
N ASN A 139 -3.01 -34.00 -14.05
CA ASN A 139 -1.73 -33.87 -13.35
C ASN A 139 -1.65 -32.92 -12.14
N GLY A 140 -1.24 -33.53 -11.03
CA GLY A 140 -1.00 -32.87 -9.75
C GLY A 140 0.05 -31.76 -9.84
N GLY A 141 -0.18 -30.69 -9.08
CA GLY A 141 0.77 -29.62 -8.89
C GLY A 141 0.20 -28.20 -8.96
N LEU A 142 -0.95 -27.92 -8.34
CA LEU A 142 -1.53 -26.56 -8.27
C LEU A 142 -0.49 -25.54 -7.80
N LYS A 143 0.32 -25.89 -6.79
CA LYS A 143 1.36 -24.99 -6.25
C LYS A 143 2.50 -24.73 -7.25
N GLN A 144 2.90 -25.72 -8.05
CA GLN A 144 4.00 -25.57 -9.01
C GLN A 144 3.55 -24.91 -10.33
N GLN A 145 2.34 -25.19 -10.82
CA GLN A 145 1.81 -24.57 -12.05
C GLN A 145 1.46 -23.09 -11.84
N VAL A 146 0.84 -22.77 -10.70
CA VAL A 146 0.63 -21.40 -10.25
C VAL A 146 1.99 -20.71 -10.10
N MET A 147 2.95 -21.31 -9.39
CA MET A 147 4.31 -20.74 -9.27
C MET A 147 5.05 -20.65 -10.62
N ASN A 148 4.86 -21.54 -11.59
CA ASN A 148 5.47 -21.45 -12.93
C ASN A 148 4.81 -20.37 -13.79
N PHE A 149 3.49 -20.17 -13.65
CA PHE A 149 2.77 -19.03 -14.19
C PHE A 149 3.30 -17.70 -13.60
N PHE A 150 3.75 -17.71 -12.35
CA PHE A 150 4.40 -16.58 -11.66
C PHE A 150 5.92 -16.43 -11.93
N ALA A 151 6.65 -17.54 -12.07
CA ALA A 151 8.12 -17.59 -12.12
C ALA A 151 8.68 -17.42 -13.53
N GLY A 152 7.81 -17.29 -14.54
CA GLY A 152 8.18 -16.71 -15.83
C GLY A 152 8.64 -15.27 -15.63
N ALA A 153 9.92 -15.08 -15.30
CA ALA A 153 10.58 -13.79 -15.15
C ALA A 153 10.45 -12.89 -16.40
N ASN A 154 10.03 -13.47 -17.53
CA ASN A 154 9.65 -12.75 -18.74
C ASN A 154 8.20 -13.05 -19.13
N THR A 155 7.23 -12.46 -18.40
CA THR A 155 5.90 -12.15 -18.98
C THR A 155 5.97 -10.85 -19.78
N PHE A 156 7.06 -10.63 -20.51
CA PHE A 156 7.10 -9.64 -21.56
C PHE A 156 6.40 -10.29 -22.74
N VAL A 157 5.23 -9.79 -23.12
CA VAL A 157 4.74 -10.06 -24.48
C VAL A 157 5.68 -9.26 -25.39
N GLY A 158 6.72 -9.95 -25.87
CA GLY A 158 7.61 -9.45 -26.89
C GLY A 158 6.84 -9.42 -28.20
N VAL A 159 6.84 -8.27 -28.87
CA VAL A 159 6.42 -8.21 -30.27
C VAL A 159 7.64 -8.64 -31.06
N ASN A 160 7.75 -9.94 -31.31
CA ASN A 160 8.89 -10.54 -31.98
C ASN A 160 8.37 -11.33 -33.18
N ASP A 161 8.99 -11.11 -34.35
CA ASP A 161 8.75 -11.91 -35.56
C ASP A 161 7.27 -12.08 -35.93
N ILE A 162 6.59 -10.95 -36.20
CA ILE A 162 5.15 -10.88 -36.54
C ILE A 162 4.80 -11.74 -37.78
N ILE A 163 5.81 -12.04 -38.62
CA ILE A 163 5.66 -12.83 -39.85
C ILE A 163 5.60 -14.34 -39.54
N LYS A 164 6.04 -14.76 -38.33
CA LYS A 164 6.04 -16.16 -37.92
C LYS A 164 4.63 -16.74 -37.91
N GLU A 165 4.48 -17.90 -38.55
CA GLU A 165 3.22 -18.65 -38.55
C GLU A 165 2.80 -19.00 -37.11
N GLY A 166 1.52 -18.75 -36.78
CA GLY A 166 0.98 -18.99 -35.44
C GLY A 166 1.25 -17.90 -34.40
N TYR A 167 1.95 -16.81 -34.73
CA TYR A 167 2.20 -15.66 -33.84
C TYR A 167 0.93 -15.16 -33.13
N TRP A 168 -0.18 -15.03 -33.86
CA TRP A 168 -1.46 -14.59 -33.28
C TRP A 168 -2.05 -15.55 -32.24
N ASN A 169 -1.84 -16.85 -32.41
CA ASN A 169 -2.27 -17.84 -31.43
C ASN A 169 -1.43 -17.76 -30.16
N GLU A 170 -0.12 -17.50 -30.32
CA GLU A 170 0.79 -17.24 -29.20
C GLU A 170 0.37 -15.99 -28.44
N VAL A 171 0.16 -14.85 -29.10
CA VAL A 171 -0.28 -13.60 -28.45
C VAL A 171 -1.61 -13.78 -27.72
N ARG A 172 -2.62 -14.41 -28.35
CA ARG A 172 -3.92 -14.70 -27.70
C ARG A 172 -3.76 -15.57 -26.45
N SER A 173 -2.87 -16.56 -26.47
CA SER A 173 -2.60 -17.42 -25.32
C SER A 173 -1.99 -16.68 -24.12
N LEU A 174 -1.39 -15.50 -24.36
CA LEU A 174 -0.75 -14.68 -23.33
C LEU A 174 -1.70 -13.66 -22.68
N LEU A 175 -2.83 -13.33 -23.32
CA LEU A 175 -3.79 -12.35 -22.79
C LEU A 175 -4.35 -12.72 -21.40
N PRO A 176 -4.69 -13.99 -21.11
CA PRO A 176 -5.10 -14.39 -19.77
C PRO A 176 -3.99 -14.23 -18.71
N ARG A 177 -2.72 -14.36 -19.12
CA ARG A 177 -1.57 -14.10 -18.23
C ARG A 177 -1.42 -12.63 -17.94
N TYR A 178 -1.59 -11.81 -18.97
CA TYR A 178 -1.57 -10.36 -18.87
C TYR A 178 -2.69 -9.85 -17.93
N SER A 179 -3.93 -10.27 -18.15
CA SER A 179 -5.08 -9.85 -17.33
C SER A 179 -4.92 -10.29 -15.87
N PHE A 180 -4.44 -11.51 -15.64
CA PHE A 180 -4.12 -12.00 -14.30
C PHE A 180 -3.07 -11.12 -13.62
N ARG A 181 -1.96 -10.83 -14.30
CA ARG A 181 -0.88 -10.01 -13.74
C ARG A 181 -1.36 -8.59 -13.43
N LEU A 182 -2.16 -8.00 -14.31
CA LEU A 182 -2.74 -6.68 -14.10
C LEU A 182 -3.72 -6.68 -12.90
N PHE A 183 -4.54 -7.72 -12.75
CA PHE A 183 -5.42 -7.86 -11.57
C PHE A 183 -4.63 -8.07 -10.28
N TYR A 184 -3.59 -8.91 -10.30
CA TYR A 184 -2.67 -9.09 -9.18
C TYR A 184 -2.02 -7.77 -8.77
N ASN A 185 -1.43 -7.04 -9.73
CA ASN A 185 -0.82 -5.74 -9.47
C ASN A 185 -1.84 -4.74 -8.91
N THR A 186 -3.06 -4.75 -9.43
CA THR A 186 -4.16 -3.92 -8.91
C THR A 186 -4.48 -4.25 -7.45
N CYS A 187 -4.56 -5.53 -7.10
CA CYS A 187 -4.79 -5.99 -5.73
C CYS A 187 -3.63 -5.66 -4.78
N ALA A 188 -2.40 -5.82 -5.24
CA ALA A 188 -1.20 -5.62 -4.42
C ALA A 188 -0.86 -4.14 -4.23
N ILE A 189 -1.03 -3.31 -5.27
CA ILE A 189 -0.61 -1.90 -5.27
C ILE A 189 -1.78 -0.97 -4.88
N LEU A 190 -3.02 -1.34 -5.23
CA LEU A 190 -4.21 -0.50 -5.03
C LEU A 190 -5.29 -1.20 -4.19
N PRO A 191 -4.97 -1.78 -3.02
CA PRO A 191 -5.92 -2.53 -2.22
C PRO A 191 -7.14 -1.69 -1.78
N ALA A 192 -6.97 -0.37 -1.55
CA ALA A 192 -8.07 0.50 -1.17
C ALA A 192 -9.12 0.66 -2.29
N ILE A 193 -8.68 0.85 -3.53
CA ILE A 193 -9.59 0.98 -4.69
C ILE A 193 -10.31 -0.35 -4.95
N VAL A 194 -9.60 -1.48 -4.82
CA VAL A 194 -10.20 -2.81 -4.98
C VAL A 194 -11.30 -3.05 -3.94
N ARG A 195 -11.10 -2.65 -2.68
CA ARG A 195 -12.15 -2.73 -1.66
C ARG A 195 -13.36 -1.87 -1.99
N GLN A 196 -13.14 -0.62 -2.40
CA GLN A 196 -14.22 0.30 -2.79
C GLN A 196 -15.05 -0.28 -3.94
N TRP A 197 -14.40 -0.85 -4.95
CA TRP A 197 -15.07 -1.54 -6.05
C TRP A 197 -15.82 -2.79 -5.56
N TYR A 198 -15.17 -3.65 -4.78
CA TYR A 198 -15.72 -4.92 -4.32
C TYR A 198 -17.02 -4.76 -3.53
N ILE A 199 -17.11 -3.74 -2.66
CA ILE A 199 -18.31 -3.49 -1.83
C ILE A 199 -19.53 -3.12 -2.69
N LYS A 200 -19.32 -2.54 -3.88
CA LYS A 200 -20.41 -2.18 -4.81
C LYS A 200 -20.92 -3.38 -5.63
N LEU A 201 -20.22 -4.51 -5.63
CA LEU A 201 -20.57 -5.64 -6.48
C LEU A 201 -21.88 -6.31 -6.02
N PRO A 202 -22.70 -6.80 -6.98
CA PRO A 202 -23.78 -7.72 -6.66
C PRO A 202 -23.25 -8.96 -5.93
N ARG A 203 -24.05 -9.50 -5.00
CA ARG A 203 -23.65 -10.63 -4.13
C ARG A 203 -23.07 -11.84 -4.88
N ALA A 204 -23.63 -12.16 -6.04
CA ALA A 204 -23.15 -13.26 -6.90
C ALA A 204 -21.73 -12.99 -7.43
N ALA A 205 -21.51 -11.80 -8.00
CA ALA A 205 -20.20 -11.38 -8.52
C ALA A 205 -19.15 -11.27 -7.39
N ALA A 206 -19.54 -10.69 -6.25
CA ALA A 206 -18.67 -10.61 -5.07
C ALA A 206 -18.22 -12.01 -4.59
N THR A 207 -19.12 -12.99 -4.59
CA THR A 207 -18.80 -14.37 -4.17
C THR A 207 -17.76 -15.02 -5.10
N ILE A 208 -17.92 -14.84 -6.42
CA ILE A 208 -16.97 -15.35 -7.43
C ILE A 208 -15.60 -14.66 -7.25
N CYS A 209 -15.61 -13.33 -7.16
CA CYS A 209 -14.40 -12.53 -6.95
C CYS A 209 -13.66 -12.97 -5.68
N ARG A 210 -14.36 -13.12 -4.55
CA ARG A 210 -13.80 -13.57 -3.28
C ARG A 210 -13.15 -14.95 -3.39
N SER A 211 -13.85 -15.91 -3.99
CA SER A 211 -13.29 -17.26 -4.20
C SER A 211 -12.01 -17.21 -5.05
N PHE A 212 -11.99 -16.41 -6.11
CA PHE A 212 -10.82 -16.25 -6.96
C PHE A 212 -9.65 -15.59 -6.22
N VAL A 213 -9.91 -14.49 -5.51
CA VAL A 213 -8.89 -13.75 -4.74
C VAL A 213 -8.26 -14.65 -3.67
N THR A 214 -9.09 -15.32 -2.85
CA THR A 214 -8.61 -16.20 -1.77
C THR A 214 -7.74 -17.34 -2.28
N LYS A 215 -8.07 -17.93 -3.44
CA LYS A 215 -7.35 -19.10 -3.97
C LYS A 215 -6.10 -18.73 -4.77
N SER A 216 -6.17 -17.64 -5.54
CA SER A 216 -5.17 -17.35 -6.59
C SER A 216 -4.36 -16.09 -6.35
N ILE A 217 -4.88 -15.11 -5.59
CA ILE A 217 -4.24 -13.80 -5.42
C ILE A 217 -3.64 -13.67 -4.01
N THR A 218 -4.43 -13.88 -2.97
CA THR A 218 -4.01 -13.71 -1.56
C THR A 218 -2.74 -14.50 -1.21
N PRO A 219 -2.57 -15.79 -1.60
CA PRO A 219 -1.37 -16.53 -1.26
C PRO A 219 -0.08 -15.95 -1.87
N VAL A 220 -0.21 -15.31 -3.04
CA VAL A 220 0.92 -14.73 -3.78
C VAL A 220 1.32 -13.41 -3.14
N ILE A 221 0.33 -12.54 -2.84
CA ILE A 221 0.59 -11.29 -2.13
C ILE A 221 1.22 -11.59 -0.76
N TRP A 222 0.67 -12.56 -0.01
CA TRP A 222 1.21 -12.96 1.30
C TRP A 222 2.67 -13.42 1.21
N LYS A 223 3.01 -14.22 0.18
CA LYS A 223 4.39 -14.65 -0.05
C LYS A 223 5.29 -13.44 -0.32
N THR A 224 4.90 -12.56 -1.25
CA THR A 224 5.66 -11.36 -1.57
C THR A 224 5.86 -10.46 -0.35
N GLU A 225 4.84 -10.28 0.48
CA GLU A 225 4.94 -9.49 1.71
C GLU A 225 5.97 -10.09 2.69
N CYS A 226 5.93 -11.40 2.91
CA CYS A 226 6.92 -12.09 3.73
C CYS A 226 8.35 -11.95 3.19
N ASP A 227 8.50 -11.99 1.86
CA ASP A 227 9.81 -11.88 1.22
C ASP A 227 10.38 -10.46 1.37
N GLN A 228 9.54 -9.41 1.43
CA GLN A 228 9.98 -8.04 1.69
C GLN A 228 10.68 -7.88 3.05
N PHE A 229 10.16 -8.51 4.10
CA PHE A 229 10.79 -8.51 5.43
C PHE A 229 12.17 -9.19 5.44
N SER A 230 12.41 -10.14 4.53
CA SER A 230 13.71 -10.80 4.40
C SER A 230 14.71 -9.95 3.63
N SER A 231 14.24 -9.10 2.71
CA SER A 231 15.07 -8.26 1.85
C SER A 231 15.49 -6.93 2.47
N ARG A 232 14.73 -6.40 3.43
CA ARG A 232 14.95 -5.09 4.02
C ARG A 232 15.70 -5.19 5.34
N LYS A 233 16.63 -4.26 5.57
CA LYS A 233 17.32 -4.14 6.86
C LYS A 233 16.36 -3.60 7.92
N MET A 234 16.10 -4.39 8.95
CA MET A 234 15.30 -3.98 10.11
C MET A 234 16.17 -3.21 11.13
N PRO A 235 15.58 -2.27 11.90
CA PRO A 235 16.25 -1.65 13.04
C PRO A 235 16.71 -2.68 14.07
N ASN A 236 17.84 -2.45 14.75
CA ASN A 236 18.42 -3.41 15.69
C ASN A 236 17.49 -3.75 16.87
N LYS A 237 16.70 -2.77 17.35
CA LYS A 237 15.73 -2.95 18.45
C LYS A 237 14.44 -3.65 18.01
N LEU A 238 14.26 -3.92 16.70
CA LEU A 238 13.05 -4.49 16.13
C LEU A 238 13.28 -5.93 15.66
N LYS A 239 12.57 -6.90 16.25
CA LYS A 239 12.53 -8.30 15.84
C LYS A 239 11.20 -8.60 15.18
N VAL A 240 11.20 -9.22 13.99
CA VAL A 240 9.97 -9.57 13.27
C VAL A 240 9.90 -11.08 13.07
N ARG A 241 8.77 -11.68 13.44
CA ARG A 241 8.45 -13.10 13.29
C ARG A 241 7.28 -13.25 12.32
N LEU A 242 7.47 -14.10 11.31
CA LEU A 242 6.46 -14.38 10.28
C LEU A 242 5.79 -15.73 10.53
N LEU A 243 4.54 -15.72 11.00
CA LEU A 243 3.72 -16.92 11.18
C LEU A 243 3.01 -17.25 9.87
N ARG A 244 3.76 -17.84 8.93
CA ARG A 244 3.32 -18.08 7.54
C ARG A 244 2.02 -18.89 7.42
N GLY A 245 1.79 -19.87 8.30
CA GLY A 245 0.58 -20.69 8.31
C GLY A 245 -0.67 -19.92 8.78
N ALA A 246 -0.52 -19.10 9.82
CA ALA A 246 -1.59 -18.24 10.37
C ALA A 246 -1.80 -16.95 9.56
N ARG A 247 -0.87 -16.63 8.64
CA ARG A 247 -0.75 -15.32 7.98
C ARG A 247 -0.67 -14.16 8.96
N GLN A 248 0.13 -14.32 10.00
CA GLN A 248 0.35 -13.29 11.01
C GLN A 248 1.79 -12.80 10.98
N ILE A 249 1.96 -11.49 11.18
CA ILE A 249 3.25 -10.82 11.33
C ILE A 249 3.30 -10.30 12.76
N VAL A 250 4.28 -10.77 13.53
CA VAL A 250 4.49 -10.37 14.91
C VAL A 250 5.79 -9.57 14.98
N ALA A 251 5.68 -8.28 15.31
CA ALA A 251 6.79 -7.37 15.47
C ALA A 251 6.99 -7.06 16.95
N GLU A 252 8.20 -7.28 17.46
CA GLU A 252 8.60 -7.05 18.84
C GLU A 252 9.67 -5.96 18.87
N TYR A 253 9.40 -4.86 19.58
CA TYR A 253 10.35 -3.76 19.79
C TYR A 253 10.91 -3.81 21.21
N ASP A 254 12.24 -3.81 21.33
CA ASP A 254 12.98 -3.91 22.57
C ASP A 254 13.18 -2.52 23.21
N LEU A 255 12.66 -2.35 24.43
CA LEU A 255 12.77 -1.16 25.27
C LEU A 255 13.62 -1.40 26.52
N GLU A 256 14.58 -2.33 26.45
CA GLU A 256 15.55 -2.68 27.50
C GLU A 256 14.90 -3.37 28.72
N ASP A 257 14.04 -2.66 29.46
CA ASP A 257 13.30 -3.20 30.61
C ASP A 257 12.00 -3.91 30.21
N SER A 258 11.59 -3.77 28.96
CA SER A 258 10.28 -4.22 28.49
C SER A 258 10.23 -4.38 26.97
N THR A 259 9.18 -5.02 26.46
CA THR A 259 8.98 -5.24 25.02
C THR A 259 7.59 -4.77 24.60
N MET A 260 7.52 -4.07 23.46
CA MET A 260 6.25 -3.77 22.79
C MET A 260 6.01 -4.77 21.68
N THR A 261 4.76 -5.18 21.49
CA THR A 261 4.40 -6.21 20.50
C THR A 261 3.23 -5.76 19.64
N LEU A 262 3.46 -5.71 18.32
CA LEU A 262 2.45 -5.46 17.29
C LEU A 262 2.22 -6.76 16.50
N THR A 263 0.96 -7.19 16.45
CA THR A 263 0.50 -8.32 15.65
C THR A 263 -0.37 -7.79 14.51
N ILE A 264 -0.04 -8.16 13.26
CA ILE A 264 -0.86 -7.88 12.08
C ILE A 264 -1.29 -9.21 11.47
N GLU A 265 -2.59 -9.47 11.44
CA GLU A 265 -3.18 -10.66 10.82
C GLU A 265 -3.72 -10.35 9.43
N TYR A 266 -3.30 -11.17 8.46
CA TYR A 266 -3.72 -11.08 7.07
C TYR A 266 -4.96 -11.95 6.81
N PRO A 267 -6.06 -11.36 6.31
CA PRO A 267 -7.27 -12.11 6.05
C PRO A 267 -7.07 -13.06 4.86
N VAL A 268 -7.83 -14.16 4.86
CA VAL A 268 -7.82 -15.17 3.78
C VAL A 268 -8.23 -14.63 2.41
N ASP A 269 -8.89 -13.47 2.38
CA ASP A 269 -9.40 -12.83 1.18
C ASP A 269 -8.81 -11.42 0.97
N TYR A 270 -7.64 -11.13 1.54
CA TYR A 270 -6.92 -9.88 1.25
C TYR A 270 -6.70 -9.73 -0.27
N PRO A 271 -6.93 -8.54 -0.87
CA PRO A 271 -7.16 -7.24 -0.23
C PRO A 271 -8.62 -6.90 0.09
N LEU A 272 -9.58 -7.80 -0.16
CA LEU A 272 -11.02 -7.52 -0.02
C LEU A 272 -11.40 -7.20 1.43
N SER A 273 -10.86 -7.95 2.38
CA SER A 273 -10.91 -7.62 3.80
C SER A 273 -9.64 -6.89 4.23
N VAL A 274 -9.76 -6.08 5.28
CA VAL A 274 -8.64 -5.33 5.87
C VAL A 274 -7.83 -6.22 6.82
N PRO A 275 -6.50 -6.03 6.92
CA PRO A 275 -5.70 -6.65 7.97
C PRO A 275 -6.20 -6.26 9.36
N LEU A 276 -6.24 -7.24 10.28
CA LEU A 276 -6.51 -6.98 11.70
C LEU A 276 -5.20 -6.57 12.38
N ILE A 277 -5.23 -5.48 13.13
CA ILE A 277 -4.06 -4.93 13.81
C ILE A 277 -4.32 -5.01 15.30
N GLU A 278 -3.51 -5.79 16.01
CA GLU A 278 -3.56 -5.96 17.44
C GLU A 278 -2.24 -5.51 18.06
N ASP A 279 -2.33 -4.76 19.15
CA ASP A 279 -1.16 -4.22 19.86
C ASP A 279 -1.22 -4.72 21.30
N GLU A 280 -0.76 -5.94 21.54
CA GLU A 280 -1.06 -6.73 22.74
C GLU A 280 -0.29 -6.27 23.98
N ARG A 281 0.91 -5.70 23.81
CA ARG A 281 1.81 -5.28 24.91
C ARG A 281 2.21 -3.82 24.75
N THR A 282 1.39 -2.92 25.25
CA THR A 282 1.64 -1.47 25.13
C THR A 282 2.09 -0.85 26.43
N ILE A 283 3.30 -0.30 26.43
CA ILE A 283 3.89 0.45 27.54
C ILE A 283 3.67 1.96 27.31
N VAL A 284 2.52 2.31 26.74
CA VAL A 284 2.12 3.69 26.44
C VAL A 284 0.70 3.94 26.93
N SER A 285 0.34 5.22 27.09
CA SER A 285 -1.03 5.59 27.46
C SER A 285 -2.05 5.08 26.42
N ARG A 286 -3.28 4.84 26.88
CA ARG A 286 -4.39 4.40 26.01
C ARG A 286 -4.62 5.35 24.82
N GLU A 287 -4.43 6.65 25.02
CA GLU A 287 -4.60 7.67 23.99
C GLU A 287 -3.52 7.57 22.90
N THR A 288 -2.25 7.45 23.30
CA THR A 288 -1.12 7.27 22.38
C THR A 288 -1.29 5.99 21.56
N ARG A 289 -1.65 4.89 22.22
CA ARG A 289 -1.95 3.62 21.55
C ARG A 289 -3.05 3.78 20.50
N ARG A 290 -4.18 4.40 20.88
CA ARG A 290 -5.30 4.63 19.95
C ARG A 290 -4.88 5.45 18.74
N LYS A 291 -4.04 6.48 18.95
CA LYS A 291 -3.51 7.32 17.86
C LYS A 291 -2.64 6.50 16.90
N TRP A 292 -1.73 5.67 17.40
CA TRP A 292 -0.86 4.84 16.56
C TRP A 292 -1.64 3.76 15.81
N LEU A 293 -2.59 3.10 16.48
CA LEU A 293 -3.48 2.12 15.83
C LEU A 293 -4.32 2.77 14.72
N LEU A 294 -4.86 3.97 14.96
CA LEU A 294 -5.60 4.70 13.93
C LEU A 294 -4.69 5.07 12.74
N GLN A 295 -3.47 5.53 13.01
CA GLN A 295 -2.49 5.84 11.96
C GLN A 295 -2.16 4.60 11.11
N LEU A 296 -1.86 3.46 11.75
CA LEU A 296 -1.59 2.19 11.05
C LEU A 296 -2.81 1.72 10.24
N THR A 297 -4.00 1.81 10.83
CA THR A 297 -5.25 1.44 10.15
C THR A 297 -5.45 2.31 8.93
N MET A 298 -5.37 3.64 9.04
CA MET A 298 -5.51 4.53 7.89
C MET A 298 -4.47 4.26 6.80
N PHE A 299 -3.23 4.02 7.20
CA PHE A 299 -2.12 3.74 6.27
C PHE A 299 -2.37 2.46 5.44
N LEU A 300 -2.76 1.36 6.09
CA LEU A 300 -3.00 0.07 5.43
C LEU A 300 -4.34 0.00 4.69
N THR A 301 -5.37 0.67 5.19
CA THR A 301 -6.73 0.57 4.64
C THR A 301 -7.01 1.58 3.53
N HIS A 302 -6.46 2.80 3.61
CA HIS A 302 -6.80 3.91 2.71
C HIS A 302 -5.63 4.44 1.89
N GLN A 303 -4.39 4.32 2.37
CA GLN A 303 -3.23 4.93 1.71
C GLN A 303 -2.40 3.94 0.88
N ASN A 304 -2.88 2.71 0.71
CA ASN A 304 -2.19 1.64 -0.03
C ASN A 304 -0.76 1.38 0.49
N GLY A 305 -0.54 1.53 1.80
CA GLY A 305 0.74 1.25 2.44
C GLY A 305 1.08 -0.24 2.50
N SER A 306 2.37 -0.58 2.45
CA SER A 306 2.85 -1.94 2.69
C SER A 306 2.86 -2.27 4.18
N ILE A 307 2.81 -3.56 4.55
CA ILE A 307 2.87 -3.94 5.98
C ILE A 307 4.27 -3.73 6.52
N VAL A 308 5.32 -3.99 5.72
CA VAL A 308 6.69 -3.67 6.16
C VAL A 308 6.86 -2.19 6.50
N ASP A 309 6.31 -1.27 5.69
CA ASP A 309 6.35 0.16 5.99
C ASP A 309 5.50 0.49 7.23
N ALA A 310 4.37 -0.18 7.44
CA ALA A 310 3.54 0.01 8.62
C ALA A 310 4.27 -0.42 9.91
N VAL A 311 4.94 -1.57 9.89
CA VAL A 311 5.76 -2.07 11.02
C VAL A 311 6.91 -1.11 11.31
N LEU A 312 7.59 -0.60 10.28
CA LEU A 312 8.67 0.39 10.44
C LEU A 312 8.13 1.73 10.97
N MET A 313 6.95 2.17 10.51
CA MET A 313 6.28 3.36 11.03
C MET A 313 5.94 3.22 12.51
N TRP A 314 5.42 2.06 12.93
CA TRP A 314 5.15 1.77 14.34
C TRP A 314 6.43 1.79 15.18
N ALA A 315 7.50 1.14 14.72
CA ALA A 315 8.80 1.17 15.40
C ALA A 315 9.36 2.60 15.52
N GLY A 316 9.26 3.39 14.46
CA GLY A 316 9.67 4.79 14.47
C GLY A 316 8.80 5.68 15.38
N ASN A 317 7.52 5.36 15.56
CA ASN A 317 6.67 6.04 16.53
C ASN A 317 7.12 5.74 17.97
N ILE A 318 7.51 4.51 18.26
CA ILE A 318 8.07 4.12 19.58
C ILE A 318 9.39 4.86 19.82
N GLU A 319 10.31 4.82 18.87
CA GLU A 319 11.61 5.49 18.96
C GLU A 319 11.45 6.99 19.24
N LYS A 320 10.60 7.68 18.46
CA LYS A 320 10.28 9.10 18.68
C LYS A 320 9.59 9.37 20.01
N HIS A 321 8.80 8.42 20.53
CA HIS A 321 8.15 8.58 21.83
C HIS A 321 9.16 8.50 22.97
N MET A 322 10.16 7.64 22.84
CA MET A 322 11.21 7.42 23.82
C MET A 322 12.37 8.40 23.69
N ASP A 323 12.47 9.13 22.58
CA ASP A 323 13.54 10.09 22.34
C ASP A 323 13.61 11.15 23.45
N GLY A 324 14.81 11.30 24.03
CA GLY A 324 15.06 12.20 25.15
C GLY A 324 14.34 11.85 26.47
N ALA A 325 13.80 10.64 26.60
CA ALA A 325 13.31 10.12 27.87
C ALA A 325 14.48 9.81 28.82
N GLU A 326 14.37 10.27 30.06
CA GLU A 326 15.30 9.95 31.15
C GLU A 326 14.54 9.13 32.19
N ASP A 327 15.24 8.34 32.99
CA ASP A 327 14.61 7.59 34.09
C ASP A 327 14.09 8.50 35.19
N CYS A 328 12.94 8.14 35.75
CA CYS A 328 12.45 8.80 36.95
C CYS A 328 13.36 8.44 38.12
N THR A 329 13.95 9.44 38.77
CA THR A 329 14.89 9.19 39.88
C THR A 329 14.24 8.80 41.20
N ILE A 330 12.91 8.66 41.25
CA ILE A 330 12.18 8.12 42.41
C ILE A 330 11.97 6.62 42.24
N CYS A 331 11.40 6.19 41.11
CA CYS A 331 11.05 4.79 40.88
C CYS A 331 12.05 4.04 40.00
N MET A 332 13.09 4.72 39.52
CA MET A 332 14.16 4.20 38.65
C MET A 332 13.65 3.52 37.37
N MET A 333 12.51 3.97 36.85
CA MET A 333 11.93 3.47 35.59
C MET A 333 11.79 4.62 34.60
N THR A 334 12.06 4.35 33.32
CA THR A 334 11.73 5.29 32.24
C THR A 334 10.21 5.40 32.10
N VAL A 335 9.49 4.29 32.10
CA VAL A 335 8.02 4.29 31.98
C VAL A 335 7.38 3.93 33.30
N HIS A 336 6.43 4.75 33.76
CA HIS A 336 5.74 4.49 35.02
C HIS A 336 4.90 3.22 34.93
N SER A 337 5.07 2.30 35.89
CA SER A 337 4.48 0.95 35.86
C SER A 337 2.94 0.90 35.83
N ARG A 338 2.26 1.96 36.28
CA ARG A 338 0.78 2.01 36.33
C ARG A 338 0.17 2.93 35.28
N THR A 339 0.79 4.07 35.02
CA THR A 339 0.21 5.11 34.15
C THR A 339 0.83 5.11 32.76
N TYR A 340 1.90 4.37 32.54
CA TYR A 340 2.61 4.26 31.27
C TYR A 340 3.02 5.63 30.71
N GLN A 341 3.31 6.57 31.61
CA GLN A 341 3.77 7.91 31.28
C GLN A 341 5.29 8.00 31.44
N LEU A 342 5.89 8.88 30.64
CA LEU A 342 7.30 9.25 30.75
C LEU A 342 7.52 10.35 31.80
N PRO A 343 8.75 10.53 32.33
CA PRO A 343 9.05 11.54 33.34
C PRO A 343 9.05 12.92 32.69
N ARG A 344 7.95 13.66 32.88
CA ARG A 344 7.74 14.99 32.27
C ARG A 344 8.10 16.12 33.21
N VAL A 345 8.09 15.89 34.52
CA VAL A 345 8.38 16.95 35.49
C VAL A 345 9.87 17.04 35.71
N ARG A 346 10.46 18.21 35.44
CA ARG A 346 11.89 18.46 35.55
C ARG A 346 12.16 19.46 36.68
N CYS A 347 13.06 19.11 37.61
CA CYS A 347 13.52 20.08 38.61
C CYS A 347 14.29 21.23 37.94
N LYS A 348 13.93 22.48 38.23
CA LYS A 348 14.62 23.66 37.67
C LYS A 348 16.09 23.73 38.10
N GLN A 349 16.40 23.30 39.33
CA GLN A 349 17.74 23.38 39.92
C GLN A 349 18.66 22.24 39.44
N CYS A 350 18.32 20.98 39.76
CA CYS A 350 19.16 19.83 39.43
C CYS A 350 18.88 19.20 38.07
N ARG A 351 17.86 19.69 37.33
CA ARG A 351 17.49 19.26 35.98
C ARG A 351 17.04 17.79 35.83
N LYS A 352 16.97 17.01 36.93
CA LYS A 352 16.49 15.62 36.93
C LYS A 352 14.98 15.53 36.73
N ARG A 353 14.54 14.42 36.13
CA ARG A 353 13.15 14.19 35.75
C ARG A 353 12.42 13.20 36.65
N PHE A 354 11.11 13.40 36.75
CA PHE A 354 10.21 12.62 37.58
C PHE A 354 8.88 12.37 36.85
N HIS A 355 8.26 11.20 37.07
CA HIS A 355 6.85 11.02 36.75
C HIS A 355 6.02 11.92 37.65
N SER A 356 4.95 12.51 37.12
CA SER A 356 4.06 13.37 37.90
C SER A 356 3.49 12.64 39.12
N ASP A 357 3.10 11.37 38.96
CA ASP A 357 2.56 10.56 40.06
C ASP A 357 3.60 10.24 41.14
N CYS A 358 4.83 9.92 40.74
CA CYS A 358 5.92 9.65 41.68
C CYS A 358 6.24 10.90 42.50
N LEU A 359 6.32 12.06 41.84
CA LEU A 359 6.63 13.33 42.50
C LEU A 359 5.48 13.79 43.40
N TYR A 360 4.23 13.63 42.98
CA TYR A 360 3.05 13.96 43.78
C TYR A 360 3.01 13.14 45.07
N LYS A 361 3.18 11.81 44.97
CA LYS A 361 3.26 10.93 46.15
C LYS A 361 4.42 11.30 47.07
N TRP A 362 5.56 11.70 46.51
CA TRP A 362 6.68 12.17 47.31
C TRP A 362 6.28 13.40 48.14
N PHE A 363 5.69 14.43 47.52
CA PHE A 363 5.27 15.64 48.23
C PHE A 363 4.24 15.36 49.32
N ASP A 364 3.29 14.48 49.04
CA ASP A 364 2.26 14.05 50.00
C ASP A 364 2.89 13.36 51.21
N SER A 365 3.83 12.44 50.97
CA SER A 365 4.52 11.70 52.04
C SER A 365 5.51 12.56 52.85
N SER A 366 6.16 13.55 52.23
CA SER A 366 7.16 14.40 52.88
C SER A 366 6.57 15.68 53.48
N ASN A 367 5.28 15.94 53.25
CA ASN A 367 4.57 17.17 53.62
C ASN A 367 5.29 18.46 53.16
N GLN A 368 6.06 18.37 52.07
CA GLN A 368 6.88 19.46 51.53
C GLN A 368 7.00 19.32 50.01
N SER A 369 6.83 20.44 49.29
CA SER A 369 7.01 20.51 47.84
C SER A 369 8.48 20.75 47.44
N THR A 370 9.39 19.87 47.89
CA THR A 370 10.84 19.99 47.67
C THR A 370 11.39 18.82 46.86
N CYS A 371 12.45 19.08 46.10
CA CYS A 371 13.02 18.06 45.22
C CYS A 371 13.65 16.90 45.99
N PRO A 372 13.32 15.62 45.67
CA PRO A 372 13.89 14.46 46.35
C PRO A 372 15.42 14.41 46.32
N LEU A 373 16.04 14.98 45.28
CA LEU A 373 17.49 14.93 45.08
C LEU A 373 18.22 16.16 45.63
N CYS A 374 17.77 17.37 45.29
CA CYS A 374 18.49 18.59 45.63
C CYS A 374 17.80 19.45 46.69
N ARG A 375 16.64 19.01 47.22
CA ARG A 375 15.82 19.69 48.23
C ARG A 375 15.36 21.11 47.89
N ALA A 376 15.66 21.60 46.69
CA ALA A 376 15.15 22.87 46.19
C ALA A 376 13.62 22.85 46.12
N SER A 377 12.99 23.98 46.43
CA SER A 377 11.54 24.13 46.31
C SER A 377 11.10 23.93 44.85
N PHE A 378 10.03 23.16 44.64
CA PHE A 378 9.45 22.90 43.31
C PHE A 378 8.46 23.98 42.85
N ARG A 379 8.34 25.09 43.60
CA ARG A 379 7.52 26.25 43.22
C ARG A 379 7.95 26.88 41.88
#